data_AF-A0AA41V7Q3-F1
#
_entry.id   AF-A0AA41V7Q3-F1
#
_cell.length_a   1.000
_cell.length_b   1.000
_cell.length_c   1.000
_cell.angle_alpha   90.00
_cell.angle_beta   90.00
_cell.angle_gamma   90.00
#
_symmetry.space_group_name_H-M   'P 1'
#
loop_
_entity.id
_entity.type
_entity.pdbx_description
1 polymer ?
#
loop_
_entity_poly.entity_id
_entity_poly.type
_entity_poly.pdbx_seq_one_letter_code
_entity_poly.pdbx_strand_id
1 'polypeptide(L)'
;VNNMGGKNLQVNEDILKSEDELLALYWKWISIYRPSVYDFRNNKFIDLEFEKKFIERFGKFNESARMIHEISSTKGCTWTAGFNFNADFTDDEKQYYLGCSELGIPTVFRSLTSLMYLRMYLISIVFFFFATLLFHF
;
A
#
# COMPACT_ATOMS: atom_id res chain seq x y z
N VAL A 1 -12.74 -11.38 23.88
CA VAL A 1 -11.69 -12.00 23.03
C VAL A 1 -12.39 -12.86 21.99
N ASN A 2 -12.60 -12.34 20.79
CA ASN A 2 -13.24 -13.10 19.69
C ASN A 2 -12.20 -13.37 18.62
N ASN A 3 -11.78 -14.63 18.58
CA ASN A 3 -10.82 -15.21 17.66
C ASN A 3 -11.54 -15.50 16.33
N MET A 4 -11.38 -14.64 15.31
CA MET A 4 -11.74 -14.95 13.93
C MET A 4 -10.47 -15.44 13.21
N GLY A 5 -10.46 -16.73 12.87
CA GLY A 5 -9.29 -17.48 12.41
C GLY A 5 -8.36 -16.77 11.42
N GLY A 6 -7.09 -16.62 11.84
CA GLY A 6 -5.93 -16.89 11.00
C GLY A 6 -5.75 -16.12 9.69
N LYS A 7 -6.22 -14.88 9.55
CA LYS A 7 -5.90 -14.00 8.41
C LYS A 7 -4.53 -13.33 8.59
N ASN A 8 -3.45 -14.13 8.60
CA ASN A 8 -2.10 -13.59 8.80
C ASN A 8 -1.56 -12.99 7.48
N LEU A 9 -1.91 -11.73 7.22
CA LEU A 9 -1.32 -10.88 6.19
C LEU A 9 -0.31 -9.92 6.86
N GLN A 10 0.66 -10.49 7.57
CA GLN A 10 1.75 -9.70 8.16
C GLN A 10 2.83 -9.45 7.11
N VAL A 11 3.38 -8.24 7.12
CA VAL A 11 4.58 -7.89 6.38
C VAL A 11 5.74 -7.86 7.35
N ASN A 12 6.82 -8.52 6.99
CA ASN A 12 8.11 -8.41 7.64
C ASN A 12 9.16 -7.98 6.60
N GLU A 13 10.38 -7.74 7.07
CA GLU A 13 11.46 -7.27 6.22
C GLU A 13 11.87 -8.29 5.15
N ASP A 14 11.78 -9.60 5.46
CA ASP A 14 12.14 -10.68 4.54
C ASP A 14 11.23 -10.71 3.31
N ILE A 15 9.91 -10.60 3.52
CA ILE A 15 8.91 -10.52 2.45
C ILE A 15 9.14 -9.31 1.55
N LEU A 16 9.60 -8.18 2.10
CA LEU A 16 9.85 -6.96 1.30
C LEU A 16 11.14 -7.00 0.47
N LYS A 17 12.06 -7.92 0.80
CA LYS A 17 13.32 -8.14 0.06
C LYS A 17 13.17 -9.19 -1.04
N SER A 18 12.16 -10.05 -0.95
CA SER A 18 11.88 -11.10 -1.93
C SER A 18 10.66 -10.75 -2.78
N GLU A 19 10.86 -10.52 -4.08
CA GLU A 19 9.77 -10.24 -5.01
C GLU A 19 8.76 -11.40 -5.07
N ASP A 20 9.25 -12.64 -5.05
CA ASP A 20 8.41 -13.84 -5.05
C ASP A 20 7.53 -13.95 -3.80
N GLU A 21 8.08 -13.63 -2.63
CA GLU A 21 7.31 -13.65 -1.37
C GLU A 21 6.29 -12.51 -1.33
N LEU A 22 6.66 -11.33 -1.83
CA LEU A 22 5.74 -10.20 -1.93
C LEU A 22 4.61 -10.49 -2.92
N LEU A 23 4.91 -11.14 -4.04
CA LEU A 23 3.92 -11.57 -5.01
C LEU A 23 3.01 -12.65 -4.42
N ALA A 24 3.54 -13.62 -3.68
CA ALA A 24 2.75 -14.62 -2.97
C ALA A 24 1.80 -13.97 -1.93
N LEU A 25 2.29 -12.96 -1.20
CA LEU A 25 1.48 -12.18 -0.28
C LEU A 25 0.37 -11.41 -1.01
N TYR A 26 0.67 -10.83 -2.17
CA TYR A 26 -0.30 -10.13 -2.98
C TYR A 26 -1.39 -11.06 -3.51
N TRP A 27 -1.03 -12.25 -4.01
CA TRP A 27 -2.02 -13.27 -4.41
C TRP A 27 -2.92 -13.69 -3.25
N LYS A 28 -2.35 -13.89 -2.06
CA LYS A 28 -3.12 -14.17 -0.85
C LYS A 28 -4.10 -13.03 -0.53
N TRP A 29 -3.65 -11.79 -0.61
CA TRP A 29 -4.51 -10.61 -0.41
C TRP A 29 -5.64 -10.53 -1.44
N ILE A 30 -5.34 -10.74 -2.74
CA ILE A 30 -6.34 -10.77 -3.82
C ILE A 30 -7.42 -11.82 -3.54
N SER A 31 -7.02 -13.03 -3.12
CA SER A 31 -7.97 -14.11 -2.85
C SER A 31 -8.97 -13.76 -1.72
N ILE A 32 -8.58 -12.85 -0.82
CA ILE A 32 -9.41 -12.42 0.31
C ILE A 32 -10.30 -11.24 -0.09
N TYR A 33 -9.76 -10.24 -0.78
CA TYR A 33 -10.43 -8.95 -0.99
C TYR A 33 -10.96 -8.73 -2.41
N ARG A 34 -10.45 -9.45 -3.41
CA ARG A 34 -10.83 -9.30 -4.82
C ARG A 34 -11.14 -10.64 -5.53
N PRO A 35 -11.82 -11.62 -4.91
CA PRO A 35 -12.05 -12.94 -5.52
C PRO A 35 -12.90 -12.90 -6.80
N SER A 36 -13.71 -11.85 -7.00
CA SER A 36 -14.55 -11.67 -8.21
C SER A 36 -13.82 -10.99 -9.37
N VAL A 37 -12.78 -10.20 -9.08
CA VAL A 37 -12.01 -9.47 -10.10
C VAL A 37 -11.00 -10.40 -10.75
N TYR A 38 -10.43 -11.28 -9.95
CA TYR A 38 -9.44 -12.27 -10.36
C TYR A 38 -10.09 -13.67 -10.29
N ASP A 39 -11.08 -13.90 -11.14
CA ASP A 39 -11.70 -15.23 -11.27
C ASP A 39 -10.80 -16.16 -12.10
N PHE A 40 -9.86 -16.80 -11.42
CA PHE A 40 -8.95 -17.78 -12.04
C PHE A 40 -9.66 -19.05 -12.54
N ARG A 41 -10.94 -19.26 -12.20
CA ARG A 41 -11.66 -20.48 -12.61
C ARG A 41 -12.04 -20.47 -14.08
N ASN A 42 -12.16 -19.28 -14.67
CA ASN A 42 -12.74 -19.13 -15.99
C ASN A 42 -11.71 -19.13 -17.14
N ASN A 43 -10.41 -19.36 -16.87
CA ASN A 43 -9.34 -19.42 -17.88
C ASN A 43 -9.47 -18.34 -18.99
N LYS A 44 -10.07 -17.19 -18.66
CA LYS A 44 -10.11 -16.05 -19.56
C LYS A 44 -8.66 -15.62 -19.66
N PHE A 45 -8.12 -15.80 -20.88
CA PHE A 45 -6.74 -15.54 -21.21
C PHE A 45 -6.24 -14.30 -20.48
N ILE A 46 -5.10 -14.44 -19.80
CA ILE A 46 -4.28 -13.30 -19.40
C ILE A 46 -3.99 -12.54 -20.69
N ASP A 47 -4.77 -11.49 -20.95
CA ASP A 47 -4.49 -10.58 -22.05
C ASP A 47 -3.45 -9.54 -21.59
N LEU A 48 -2.85 -8.85 -22.55
CA LEU A 48 -1.82 -7.85 -22.27
C LEU A 48 -2.35 -6.70 -21.40
N GLU A 49 -3.65 -6.43 -21.46
CA GLU A 49 -4.29 -5.39 -20.64
C GLU A 49 -4.38 -5.83 -19.18
N PHE A 50 -4.75 -7.08 -18.92
CA PHE A 50 -4.74 -7.70 -17.60
C PHE A 50 -3.32 -7.70 -17.02
N GLU A 51 -2.32 -8.13 -17.79
CA GLU A 51 -0.93 -8.16 -17.32
C GLU A 51 -0.45 -6.77 -16.92
N LYS A 52 -0.68 -5.76 -17.77
CA LYS A 52 -0.33 -4.37 -17.48
C LYS A 52 -1.02 -3.87 -16.20
N LYS A 53 -2.33 -4.11 -16.06
CA LYS A 53 -3.10 -3.69 -14.89
C LYS A 53 -2.69 -4.44 -13.62
N PHE A 54 -2.31 -5.71 -13.75
CA PHE A 54 -1.80 -6.51 -12.64
C PHE A 54 -0.48 -5.95 -12.13
N ILE A 55 0.47 -5.65 -13.03
CA ILE A 55 1.77 -5.06 -12.70
C ILE A 55 1.58 -3.71 -11.99
N GLU A 56 0.72 -2.84 -12.53
CA GLU A 56 0.42 -1.54 -11.93
C GLU A 56 -0.12 -1.68 -10.49
N ARG A 57 -1.12 -2.54 -10.29
CA ARG A 57 -1.73 -2.76 -8.98
C ARG A 57 -0.79 -3.46 -8.00
N PHE A 58 0.03 -4.40 -8.47
CA PHE A 58 1.07 -5.02 -7.67
C PHE A 58 2.09 -3.98 -7.17
N GLY A 59 2.46 -3.02 -8.02
CA GLY A 59 3.29 -1.88 -7.63
C GLY A 59 2.66 -1.07 -6.49
N LYS A 60 1.37 -0.74 -6.59
CA LYS A 60 0.64 -0.03 -5.51
C LYS A 60 0.51 -0.86 -4.23
N PHE A 61 0.34 -2.17 -4.36
CA PHE A 61 0.34 -3.08 -3.22
C PHE A 61 1.71 -3.11 -2.51
N ASN A 62 2.81 -3.14 -3.26
CA ASN A 62 4.18 -3.08 -2.73
C ASN A 62 4.42 -1.79 -1.93
N GLU A 63 4.01 -0.63 -2.45
CA GLU A 63 4.06 0.65 -1.72
C GLU A 63 3.31 0.55 -0.38
N SER A 64 2.09 0.03 -0.40
CA SER A 64 1.28 -0.18 0.81
C SER A 64 1.94 -1.15 1.81
N ALA A 65 2.55 -2.23 1.34
CA ALA A 65 3.25 -3.20 2.17
C ALA A 65 4.44 -2.56 2.89
N ARG A 66 5.25 -1.77 2.18
CA ARG A 66 6.37 -1.02 2.76
C ARG A 66 5.91 -0.02 3.81
N MET A 67 4.84 0.72 3.52
CA MET A 67 4.24 1.67 4.47
C MET A 67 3.77 0.97 5.75
N ILE A 68 3.08 -0.16 5.64
CA ILE A 68 2.63 -0.96 6.80
C ILE A 68 3.82 -1.42 7.64
N HIS A 69 4.89 -1.88 7.00
CA HIS A 69 6.10 -2.31 7.69
C HIS A 69 6.79 -1.16 8.44
N GLU A 70 6.92 0.01 7.81
CA GLU A 70 7.51 1.20 8.42
C GLU A 70 6.72 1.66 9.65
N ILE A 71 5.40 1.71 9.54
CA ILE A 71 4.52 2.07 10.67
C ILE A 71 4.65 1.02 11.79
N SER A 72 4.64 -0.27 11.44
CA SER A 72 4.70 -1.35 12.43
C SER A 72 6.06 -1.42 13.14
N SER A 73 7.13 -0.95 12.50
CA SER A 73 8.46 -0.86 13.10
C SER A 73 8.70 0.44 13.87
N THR A 74 7.79 1.42 13.79
CA THR A 74 7.88 2.69 14.51
C THR A 74 7.60 2.49 16.00
N LYS A 75 8.65 2.68 16.83
CA LYS A 75 8.54 2.58 18.29
C LYS A 75 7.59 3.65 18.85
N GLY A 76 6.69 3.25 19.75
CA GLY A 76 5.75 4.16 20.42
C GLY A 76 4.41 4.35 19.69
N CYS A 77 4.19 3.67 18.56
CA CYS A 77 2.85 3.59 17.97
C CYS A 77 1.93 2.72 18.85
N THR A 78 0.77 3.26 19.21
CA THR A 78 -0.26 2.55 19.99
C THR A 78 -1.27 1.79 19.11
N TRP A 79 -1.10 1.86 17.80
CA TRP A 79 -1.97 1.25 16.80
C TRP A 79 -1.13 0.45 15.79
N THR A 80 -1.77 -0.53 15.16
CA THR A 80 -1.15 -1.40 14.16
C THR A 80 -1.74 -1.11 12.79
N ALA A 81 -0.88 -0.96 11.78
CA ALA A 81 -1.32 -0.91 10.38
C ALA A 81 -1.52 -2.33 9.83
N GLY A 82 -2.40 -2.47 8.85
CA GLY A 82 -2.65 -3.74 8.17
C GLY A 82 -3.34 -3.54 6.83
N PHE A 83 -3.32 -4.58 6.00
CA PHE A 83 -3.93 -4.51 4.68
C PHE A 83 -5.47 -4.50 4.78
N ASN A 84 -6.07 -3.54 4.09
CA ASN A 84 -7.51 -3.46 3.84
C ASN A 84 -7.79 -3.70 2.35
N PHE A 85 -9.04 -3.55 1.91
CA PHE A 85 -9.46 -3.74 0.52
C PHE A 85 -8.92 -2.69 -0.47
N ASN A 86 -8.25 -1.63 0.03
CA ASN A 86 -7.71 -0.52 -0.77
C ASN A 86 -6.19 -0.62 -0.98
N ALA A 87 -5.56 -1.74 -0.59
CA ALA A 87 -4.10 -1.85 -0.57
C ALA A 87 -3.43 -1.69 -1.95
N ASP A 88 -4.15 -1.97 -3.03
CA ASP A 88 -3.70 -1.90 -4.42
C ASP A 88 -4.40 -0.77 -5.23
N PHE A 89 -5.03 0.19 -4.53
CA PHE A 89 -5.69 1.31 -5.21
C PHE A 89 -4.68 2.22 -5.88
N THR A 90 -5.01 2.64 -7.11
CA THR A 90 -4.29 3.72 -7.79
C THR A 90 -4.55 5.05 -7.10
N ASP A 91 -3.76 6.07 -7.41
CA ASP A 91 -3.90 7.38 -6.77
C ASP A 91 -5.24 8.05 -7.15
N ASP A 92 -5.68 7.85 -8.39
CA ASP A 92 -7.01 8.26 -8.87
C ASP A 92 -8.14 7.56 -8.12
N GLU A 93 -8.03 6.25 -7.89
CA GLU A 93 -9.01 5.49 -7.10
C GLU A 93 -9.06 6.01 -5.66
N LYS A 94 -7.89 6.22 -5.04
CA LYS A 94 -7.81 6.81 -3.69
C LYS A 94 -8.49 8.18 -3.68
N GLN A 95 -8.22 9.04 -4.67
CA GLN A 95 -8.83 10.36 -4.75
C GLN A 95 -10.34 10.30 -4.96
N TYR A 96 -10.85 9.39 -5.78
CA TYR A 96 -12.28 9.18 -5.99
C TYR A 96 -12.99 8.79 -4.69
N TYR A 97 -12.44 7.81 -3.96
CA TYR A 97 -13.03 7.35 -2.71
C TYR A 97 -12.85 8.35 -1.55
N LEU A 98 -11.76 9.13 -1.54
CA LEU A 98 -11.54 10.21 -0.57
C LEU A 98 -12.38 11.46 -0.89
N GLY A 99 -12.66 11.72 -2.17
CA GLY A 99 -13.55 12.77 -2.64
C GLY A 99 -15.03 12.46 -2.37
N CYS A 100 -15.42 11.19 -2.33
CA CYS A 100 -16.75 10.73 -1.90
C CYS A 100 -16.97 10.73 -0.37
N SER A 101 -16.04 11.26 0.43
CA SER A 101 -16.13 11.24 1.91
C SER A 101 -17.20 12.13 2.54
N GLU A 102 -18.13 12.71 1.76
CA GLU A 102 -19.42 13.19 2.29
C GLU A 102 -20.31 12.05 2.83
N LEU A 103 -19.95 10.78 2.60
CA LEU A 103 -20.65 9.60 3.14
C LEU A 103 -19.73 8.71 4.00
N GLY A 104 -19.12 9.30 5.04
CA GLY A 104 -18.88 8.59 6.31
C GLY A 104 -17.89 7.42 6.33
N ILE A 105 -16.65 7.61 5.87
CA ILE A 105 -15.51 6.75 6.25
C ILE A 105 -14.70 7.48 7.34
N PRO A 106 -14.28 6.83 8.45
CA PRO A 106 -13.73 7.51 9.61
C PRO A 106 -12.51 8.37 9.27
N THR A 107 -12.54 9.59 9.77
CA THR A 107 -11.64 10.74 9.58
C THR A 107 -10.14 10.48 9.83
N VAL A 108 -9.76 9.29 10.30
CA VAL A 108 -8.38 8.90 10.64
C VAL A 108 -7.47 8.80 9.39
N PHE A 109 -8.01 8.48 8.22
CA PHE A 109 -7.22 8.40 6.99
C PHE A 109 -6.83 9.78 6.42
N ARG A 110 -7.61 10.82 6.75
CA ARG A 110 -7.45 12.17 6.20
C ARG A 110 -6.24 12.92 6.77
N SER A 111 -5.85 12.65 8.02
CA SER A 111 -4.69 13.31 8.62
C SER A 111 -3.36 12.64 8.26
N LEU A 112 -3.34 11.32 8.02
CA LEU A 112 -2.10 10.56 7.84
C LEU A 112 -1.51 10.69 6.44
N THR A 113 -2.31 10.61 5.38
CA THR A 113 -1.78 10.77 4.01
C THR A 113 -1.28 12.20 3.78
N SER A 114 -2.00 13.21 4.26
CA SER A 114 -1.56 14.61 4.14
C SER A 114 -0.29 14.91 4.94
N LEU A 115 -0.15 14.40 6.18
CA LEU A 115 1.10 14.56 6.95
C LEU A 115 2.28 13.79 6.34
N MET A 116 2.05 12.61 5.76
CA MET A 116 3.10 11.79 5.15
C MET A 116 3.63 12.42 3.85
N TYR A 117 2.76 12.91 2.98
CA TYR A 117 3.17 13.67 1.79
C TYR A 117 3.95 14.93 2.17
N LEU A 118 3.52 15.64 3.23
CA LEU A 118 4.24 16.82 3.72
C LEU A 118 5.63 16.47 4.26
N ARG A 119 5.76 15.35 5.00
CA ARG A 119 7.05 14.87 5.53
C ARG A 119 8.01 14.41 4.43
N MET A 120 7.52 13.66 3.45
CA MET A 120 8.34 13.25 2.30
C MET A 120 8.81 14.47 1.49
N TYR A 121 7.93 15.44 1.25
CA TYR A 121 8.27 16.66 0.50
C TYR A 121 9.31 17.53 1.24
N LEU A 122 9.17 17.68 2.56
CA LEU A 122 10.14 18.40 3.39
C LEU A 122 11.51 17.73 3.40
N ILE A 123 11.57 16.39 3.47
CA ILE A 123 12.84 15.65 3.41
C ILE A 123 13.50 15.85 2.04
N SER A 124 12.75 15.76 0.94
CA SER A 124 13.28 15.99 -0.41
C SER A 124 13.82 17.42 -0.60
N ILE A 125 13.14 18.45 -0.06
CA ILE A 125 13.62 19.83 -0.10
C ILE A 125 14.94 19.98 0.66
N VAL A 126 15.02 19.44 1.89
CA VAL A 126 16.24 19.54 2.71
C VAL A 126 17.42 18.86 1.98
N PHE A 127 17.22 17.67 1.41
CA PHE A 127 18.25 17.01 0.61
C PHE A 127 18.69 17.84 -0.61
N PHE A 128 17.76 18.51 -1.28
CA PHE A 128 18.09 19.35 -2.43
C PHE A 128 18.92 20.59 -2.04
N PHE A 129 18.60 21.23 -0.91
CA PHE A 129 19.38 22.35 -0.37
C PHE A 129 20.78 21.94 0.10
N PHE A 130 20.92 20.79 0.76
CA PHE A 130 22.23 20.28 1.16
C PHE A 130 23.08 19.87 -0.04
N ALA A 131 22.49 19.23 -1.06
CA ALA A 131 23.21 18.84 -2.27
C ALA A 131 23.72 20.07 -3.04
N THR A 132 22.91 21.13 -3.16
CA THR A 132 23.33 22.36 -3.86
C THR A 132 24.38 23.16 -3.08
N LEU A 133 24.32 23.18 -1.75
CA LEU A 133 25.33 23.83 -0.92
C LEU A 133 26.70 23.12 -0.97
N LEU A 134 26.71 21.79 -1.07
CA LEU A 134 27.94 20.97 -1.16
C LEU A 134 28.66 21.13 -2.51
N PHE A 135 27.96 21.57 -3.56
CA PHE A 135 28.51 21.80 -4.89
C PHE A 135 28.98 23.25 -5.12
N HIS A 136 28.83 24.15 -4.14
CA HIS A 136 29.25 25.55 -4.21
C HIS A 136 30.38 25.90 -3.22
N PHE A 137 30.97 24.90 -2.56
CA PHE A 137 32.21 24.97 -1.80
C PHE A 137 33.25 24.03 -2.41
#